data_AF-A0A818KKI4-F1
#
_entry.id   AF-A0A818KKI4-F1
#
_cell.length_a   1.000
_cell.length_b   1.000
_cell.length_c   1.000
_cell.angle_alpha   90.00
_cell.angle_beta   90.00
_cell.angle_gamma   90.00
#
_symmetry.space_group_name_H-M   'P 1'
#
loop_
_entity.id
_entity.type
_entity.pdbx_description
1 polymer ?
#
loop_
_entity_poly.entity_id
_entity_poly.type
_entity_poly.pdbx_seq_one_letter_code
_entity_poly.pdbx_strand_id
1 'polypeptide(L)'
;LSLYETMSYNKFSGNSNPKPCYLNKLLHYLSLDWLESFINIHHKTSDYPTFGIMKMNEMSHDYLERLFWIDYDLKTLFENLFQKKLLNNTILIFCGDHGHRQHRLRLTRIGSFEAKLPFFSMLVPESFKQQFPQVMKNLKHNEQSMENIYCQRECFIYHKV
;
A
#
# COMPACT_ATOMS: atom_id res chain seq x y z
N LEU A 1 1.45 -3.55 15.09
CA LEU A 1 2.87 -3.38 15.47
C LEU A 1 3.60 -2.75 14.29
N SER A 2 3.75 -1.43 14.29
CA SER A 2 4.61 -0.75 13.30
C SER A 2 6.06 -1.02 13.70
N LEU A 3 6.74 -1.89 12.97
CA LEU A 3 8.18 -2.12 13.15
C LEU A 3 9.03 -0.88 12.77
N TYR A 4 8.39 0.21 12.33
CA TYR A 4 9.02 1.36 11.69
C TYR A 4 8.91 2.66 12.48
N GLU A 5 8.11 2.73 13.55
CA GLU A 5 7.99 3.98 14.33
C GLU A 5 9.22 4.32 15.19
N THR A 6 10.22 3.44 15.27
CA THR A 6 11.32 3.60 16.24
C THR A 6 12.73 3.72 15.66
N MET A 7 12.97 3.63 14.34
CA MET A 7 14.36 3.50 13.83
C MET A 7 14.84 4.47 12.73
N SER A 8 14.02 5.39 12.20
CA SER A 8 14.52 6.40 11.25
C SER A 8 15.01 7.70 11.92
N TYR A 9 14.97 7.81 13.26
CA TYR A 9 15.35 9.02 13.99
C TYR A 9 16.86 9.13 14.28
N ASN A 10 17.70 9.16 13.24
CA ASN A 10 19.09 9.60 13.40
C ASN A 10 19.15 11.13 13.44
N LYS A 11 19.10 11.69 14.65
CA LYS A 11 19.23 13.12 14.94
C LYS A 11 20.71 13.56 14.85
N PHE A 12 21.31 13.52 13.66
CA PHE A 12 22.60 14.19 13.42
C PHE A 12 22.33 15.64 12.99
N SER A 13 22.82 16.59 13.78
CA SER A 13 22.77 18.02 13.47
C SER A 13 23.62 18.32 12.23
N GLY A 14 22.97 18.54 11.10
CA GLY A 14 23.63 18.98 9.86
C GLY A 14 23.20 18.28 8.57
N ASN A 15 22.40 17.21 8.64
CA ASN A 15 21.85 16.56 7.44
C ASN A 15 20.42 16.09 7.72
N SER A 16 19.43 16.92 7.40
CA SER A 16 18.03 16.74 7.81
C SER A 16 17.28 15.60 7.11
N ASN A 17 17.97 14.77 6.31
CA ASN A 17 17.37 13.71 5.51
C ASN A 17 18.07 12.37 5.77
N PRO A 18 17.66 11.61 6.80
CA PRO A 18 18.05 10.22 6.87
C PRO A 18 17.55 9.52 5.59
N LYS A 19 18.46 8.87 4.86
CA LYS A 19 18.08 7.97 3.76
C LYS A 19 17.12 6.92 4.34
N PRO A 20 16.06 6.52 3.63
CA PRO A 20 15.09 5.52 4.12
C PRO A 20 15.73 4.12 4.06
N CYS A 21 16.74 3.87 4.87
CA CYS A 21 17.51 2.64 4.90
C CYS A 21 17.58 2.04 6.30
N TYR A 22 17.55 0.72 6.36
CA TYR A 22 17.95 -0.05 7.53
C TYR A 22 19.26 -0.75 7.20
N LEU A 23 20.32 -0.41 7.95
CA LEU A 23 21.70 -0.81 7.64
C LEU A 23 22.06 -0.43 6.19
N ASN A 24 22.37 -1.40 5.34
CA ASN A 24 22.74 -1.23 3.94
C ASN A 24 21.59 -1.52 2.96
N LYS A 25 20.35 -1.69 3.43
CA LYS A 25 19.17 -1.95 2.61
C LYS A 25 18.17 -0.79 2.66
N LEU A 26 17.55 -0.48 1.52
CA LEU A 26 16.40 0.44 1.49
C LEU A 26 15.21 -0.21 2.21
N LEU A 27 14.48 0.60 2.98
CA LEU A 27 13.37 0.13 3.83
C LEU A 27 12.24 -0.49 3.02
N HIS A 28 11.96 0.03 1.82
CA HIS A 28 10.87 -0.50 0.99
C HIS A 28 11.13 -1.92 0.52
N TYR A 29 12.39 -2.30 0.23
CA TYR A 29 12.71 -3.70 -0.09
C TYR A 29 12.36 -4.64 1.06
N LEU A 30 12.65 -4.25 2.30
CA LEU A 30 12.29 -5.05 3.47
C LEU A 30 10.76 -5.18 3.62
N SER A 31 10.02 -4.11 3.35
CA SER A 31 8.55 -4.13 3.39
C SER A 31 7.96 -5.01 2.30
N LEU A 32 8.46 -4.93 1.07
CA LEU A 32 7.99 -5.75 -0.05
C LEU A 32 8.36 -7.23 0.13
N ASP A 33 9.57 -7.54 0.60
CA ASP A 33 10.01 -8.91 0.93
C ASP A 33 9.11 -9.53 2.02
N TRP A 34 8.77 -8.73 3.04
CA TRP A 34 7.87 -9.15 4.11
C TRP A 34 6.47 -9.43 3.58
N LEU A 35 5.92 -8.55 2.74
CA LEU A 35 4.60 -8.71 2.14
C LEU A 35 4.53 -9.97 1.26
N GLU A 36 5.52 -10.20 0.40
CA GLU A 36 5.58 -11.40 -0.43
C GLU A 36 5.64 -12.67 0.43
N SER A 37 6.49 -12.67 1.47
CA SER A 37 6.63 -13.80 2.39
C SER A 37 5.34 -14.09 3.15
N PHE A 38 4.68 -13.04 3.65
CA PHE A 38 3.39 -13.14 4.34
C PHE A 38 2.33 -13.77 3.42
N ILE A 39 2.15 -13.21 2.22
CA ILE A 39 1.18 -13.74 1.25
C ILE A 39 1.50 -15.19 0.90
N ASN A 40 2.76 -15.52 0.63
CA ASN A 40 3.17 -16.86 0.23
C ASN A 40 2.96 -17.92 1.32
N ILE A 41 3.31 -17.62 2.58
CA ILE A 41 3.09 -18.53 3.72
C ILE A 41 1.59 -18.77 3.87
N HIS A 42 0.81 -17.69 4.00
CA HIS A 42 -0.62 -17.81 4.25
C HIS A 42 -1.38 -18.38 3.05
N HIS A 43 -0.92 -18.19 1.82
CA HIS A 43 -1.49 -18.85 0.65
C HIS A 43 -1.40 -20.37 0.75
N LYS A 44 -0.26 -20.91 1.21
CA LYS A 44 0.02 -22.35 1.32
C LYS A 44 -0.61 -23.01 2.53
N THR A 45 -0.61 -22.35 3.69
CA THR A 45 -1.01 -22.94 4.98
C THR A 45 -2.43 -22.49 5.38
N SER A 46 -3.40 -22.65 4.48
CA SER A 46 -4.74 -22.04 4.57
C SER A 46 -5.69 -22.69 5.60
N ASP A 47 -5.23 -22.96 6.82
CA ASP A 47 -6.06 -23.57 7.86
C ASP A 47 -7.14 -22.60 8.39
N TYR A 48 -6.94 -21.29 8.20
CA TYR A 48 -7.88 -20.25 8.61
C TYR A 48 -7.76 -18.97 7.76
N PRO A 49 -8.84 -18.17 7.64
CA PRO A 49 -8.79 -16.84 7.06
C PRO A 49 -7.76 -15.97 7.78
N THR A 50 -6.92 -15.28 7.01
CA THR A 50 -5.89 -14.37 7.53
C THR A 50 -6.27 -12.93 7.17
N PHE A 51 -5.97 -11.98 8.06
CA PHE A 51 -6.12 -10.54 7.83
C PHE A 51 -4.78 -9.84 8.09
N GLY A 52 -4.42 -8.88 7.24
CA GLY A 52 -3.13 -8.21 7.31
C GLY A 52 -3.25 -6.74 6.90
N ILE A 53 -2.47 -5.88 7.56
CA ILE A 53 -2.29 -4.49 7.14
C ILE A 53 -0.80 -4.20 7.12
N MET A 54 -0.30 -3.82 5.94
CA MET A 54 1.01 -3.20 5.78
C MET A 54 0.82 -1.70 5.60
N LYS A 55 1.76 -0.88 6.08
CA LYS A 55 1.78 0.56 5.85
C LYS A 55 3.19 0.98 5.45
N MET A 56 3.32 1.91 4.50
CA MET A 56 4.60 2.33 3.96
C MET A 56 4.74 3.85 3.88
N ASN A 57 5.14 4.47 4.99
CA ASN A 57 5.26 5.93 5.06
C ASN A 57 6.55 6.48 4.41
N GLU A 58 7.64 5.71 4.47
CA GLU A 58 9.01 6.20 4.22
C GLU A 58 9.27 6.66 2.77
N MET A 59 8.46 6.16 1.84
CA MET A 59 8.59 6.40 0.39
C MET A 59 7.69 7.52 -0.13
N SER A 60 6.61 7.86 0.58
CA SER A 60 5.60 8.83 0.11
C SER A 60 5.51 10.08 0.98
N HIS A 61 5.96 10.01 2.25
CA HIS A 61 5.65 11.05 3.22
C HIS A 61 6.32 12.37 2.87
N ASP A 62 7.65 12.44 2.82
CA ASP A 62 8.37 13.73 2.69
C ASP A 62 8.68 14.10 1.24
N TYR A 63 9.04 13.13 0.41
CA TYR A 63 9.66 13.39 -0.89
C TYR A 63 8.97 12.63 -2.01
N LEU A 64 8.31 13.34 -2.93
CA LEU A 64 7.63 12.76 -4.08
C LEU A 64 8.56 11.91 -4.94
N GLU A 65 9.81 12.31 -5.07
CA GLU A 65 10.79 11.65 -5.91
C GLU A 65 11.10 10.21 -5.47
N ARG A 66 10.86 9.88 -4.19
CA ARG A 66 11.05 8.52 -3.67
C ARG A 66 9.99 7.55 -4.21
N LEU A 67 8.82 8.04 -4.64
CA LEU A 67 7.83 7.20 -5.30
C LEU A 67 8.36 6.58 -6.59
N PHE A 68 9.24 7.31 -7.32
CA PHE A 68 9.88 6.74 -8.52
C PHE A 68 10.82 5.58 -8.20
N TRP A 69 11.35 5.49 -6.97
CA TRP A 69 12.24 4.40 -6.59
C TRP A 69 11.49 3.10 -6.37
N ILE A 70 10.25 3.18 -5.87
CA ILE A 70 9.45 2.00 -5.53
C ILE A 70 8.53 1.55 -6.67
N ASP A 71 8.21 2.43 -7.62
CA ASP A 71 7.24 2.14 -8.70
C ASP A 71 7.55 0.83 -9.45
N TYR A 72 8.80 0.67 -9.91
CA TYR A 72 9.23 -0.54 -10.61
C TYR A 72 9.21 -1.79 -9.71
N ASP A 73 9.53 -1.63 -8.43
CA ASP A 73 9.56 -2.73 -7.46
C ASP A 73 8.16 -3.21 -7.10
N LEU A 74 7.19 -2.30 -6.97
CA LEU A 74 5.78 -2.62 -6.79
C LEU A 74 5.22 -3.36 -8.01
N LYS A 75 5.52 -2.88 -9.22
CA LYS A 75 5.14 -3.57 -10.46
C LYS A 75 5.67 -5.02 -10.45
N THR A 76 6.95 -5.17 -10.16
CA THR A 76 7.62 -6.48 -10.11
C THR A 76 7.00 -7.39 -9.04
N LEU A 77 6.73 -6.87 -7.84
CA LEU A 77 6.04 -7.61 -6.78
C LEU A 77 4.68 -8.11 -7.27
N PHE A 78 3.83 -7.23 -7.80
CA PHE A 78 2.49 -7.63 -8.23
C PHE A 78 2.54 -8.64 -9.37
N GLU A 79 3.39 -8.44 -10.38
CA GLU A 79 3.61 -9.41 -11.46
C GLU A 79 4.00 -10.79 -10.92
N ASN A 80 4.92 -10.84 -9.94
CA ASN A 80 5.32 -12.08 -9.29
C ASN A 80 4.16 -12.74 -8.53
N LEU A 81 3.40 -11.96 -7.75
CA LEU A 81 2.23 -12.47 -7.00
C LEU A 81 1.16 -13.06 -7.96
N PHE A 82 0.93 -12.40 -9.10
CA PHE A 82 0.03 -12.88 -10.14
C PHE A 82 0.53 -14.15 -10.83
N GLN A 83 1.78 -14.16 -11.30
CA GLN A 83 2.36 -15.30 -12.01
C GLN A 83 2.41 -16.55 -11.13
N LYS A 84 2.72 -16.38 -9.83
CA LYS A 84 2.73 -17.46 -8.83
C LYS A 84 1.32 -17.86 -8.36
N LYS A 85 0.26 -17.21 -8.86
CA LYS A 85 -1.14 -17.44 -8.47
C LYS A 85 -1.43 -17.27 -6.97
N LEU A 86 -0.59 -16.49 -6.28
CA LEU A 86 -0.69 -16.29 -4.83
C LEU A 86 -1.92 -15.47 -4.44
N LEU A 87 -2.53 -14.76 -5.40
CA LEU A 87 -3.72 -13.95 -5.18
C LEU A 87 -5.04 -14.70 -5.40
N ASN A 88 -5.02 -15.98 -5.79
CA ASN A 88 -6.25 -16.73 -6.14
C ASN A 88 -7.22 -16.99 -4.98
N ASN A 89 -6.79 -16.79 -3.74
CA ASN A 89 -7.60 -16.91 -2.53
C ASN A 89 -7.42 -15.68 -1.62
N THR A 90 -7.07 -14.54 -2.20
CA THR A 90 -6.69 -13.33 -1.46
C THR A 90 -7.41 -12.11 -2.01
N ILE A 91 -8.16 -11.38 -1.17
CA ILE A 91 -8.55 -10.01 -1.49
C ILE A 91 -7.40 -9.09 -1.11
N LEU A 92 -6.90 -8.35 -2.09
CA LEU A 92 -5.81 -7.39 -1.93
C LEU A 92 -6.35 -5.98 -2.16
N ILE A 93 -6.22 -5.11 -1.16
CA ILE A 93 -6.51 -3.68 -1.30
C ILE A 93 -5.20 -2.91 -1.24
N PHE A 94 -4.96 -2.10 -2.28
CA PHE A 94 -3.85 -1.18 -2.37
C PHE A 94 -4.41 0.25 -2.42
N CYS A 95 -4.16 1.04 -1.38
CA CYS A 95 -4.65 2.40 -1.33
C CYS A 95 -3.67 3.38 -0.65
N GLY A 96 -3.77 4.65 -1.04
CA GLY A 96 -3.13 5.80 -0.40
C GLY A 96 -4.20 6.68 0.24
N ASP A 97 -3.90 7.31 1.36
CA ASP A 97 -4.86 8.13 2.12
C ASP A 97 -5.09 9.53 1.63
N HIS A 98 -4.02 10.08 1.10
CA HIS A 98 -3.97 11.42 0.60
C HIS A 98 -2.91 11.43 -0.49
N GLY A 99 -3.07 12.30 -1.47
CA GLY A 99 -1.94 12.61 -2.33
C GLY A 99 -0.93 13.45 -1.58
N HIS A 100 0.14 13.84 -2.27
CA HIS A 100 1.27 14.47 -1.60
C HIS A 100 0.90 15.83 -1.01
N ARG A 101 1.16 15.99 0.30
CA ARG A 101 0.75 17.16 1.09
C ARG A 101 1.89 17.90 1.76
N GLN A 102 3.15 17.54 1.46
CA GLN A 102 4.31 18.18 2.06
C GLN A 102 4.83 19.34 1.22
N HIS A 103 5.74 20.08 1.84
CA HIS A 103 6.51 21.15 1.25
C HIS A 103 5.67 22.25 0.59
N ARG A 104 6.33 23.09 -0.21
CA ARG A 104 5.74 24.26 -0.86
C ARG A 104 4.74 23.87 -1.95
N LEU A 105 4.73 22.61 -2.42
CA LEU A 105 3.81 22.14 -3.44
C LEU A 105 2.35 22.32 -2.99
N ARG A 106 2.03 22.02 -1.73
CA ARG A 106 0.67 22.20 -1.16
C ARG A 106 0.13 23.63 -1.29
N LEU A 107 1.01 24.64 -1.29
CA LEU A 107 0.64 26.06 -1.41
C LEU A 107 0.24 26.44 -2.84
N THR A 108 0.53 25.58 -3.83
CA THR A 108 0.07 25.76 -5.19
C THR A 108 -1.37 25.28 -5.36
N ARG A 109 -2.08 25.80 -6.36
CA ARG A 109 -3.43 25.34 -6.69
C ARG A 109 -3.46 23.84 -6.99
N ILE A 110 -2.46 23.34 -7.72
CA ILE A 110 -2.34 21.91 -8.05
C ILE A 110 -2.10 21.09 -6.79
N GLY A 111 -1.14 21.47 -5.94
CA GLY A 111 -0.86 20.74 -4.70
C GLY A 111 -2.01 20.74 -3.69
N SER A 112 -2.88 21.75 -3.74
CA SER A 112 -4.12 21.76 -2.95
C SER A 112 -5.15 20.74 -3.43
N PHE A 113 -5.17 20.42 -4.74
CA PHE A 113 -5.95 19.29 -5.27
C PHE A 113 -5.26 17.96 -4.95
N GLU A 114 -3.96 17.83 -5.22
CA GLU A 114 -3.18 16.61 -4.96
C GLU A 114 -3.30 16.14 -3.52
N ALA A 115 -3.20 17.04 -2.53
CA ALA A 115 -3.36 16.68 -1.11
C ALA A 115 -4.73 16.04 -0.76
N LYS A 116 -5.71 16.08 -1.66
CA LYS A 116 -7.06 15.54 -1.49
C LYS A 116 -7.36 14.34 -2.41
N LEU A 117 -6.36 13.81 -3.11
CA LEU A 117 -6.53 12.67 -4.01
C LEU A 117 -6.06 11.37 -3.35
N PRO A 118 -6.94 10.65 -2.61
CA PRO A 118 -6.63 9.28 -2.21
C PRO A 118 -6.60 8.38 -3.45
N PHE A 119 -5.74 7.37 -3.42
CA PHE A 119 -5.74 6.29 -4.41
C PHE A 119 -6.40 5.06 -3.80
N PHE A 120 -7.22 4.32 -4.53
CA PHE A 120 -7.78 3.06 -4.07
C PHE A 120 -7.87 2.06 -5.21
N SER A 121 -7.35 0.86 -5.00
CA SER A 121 -7.48 -0.28 -5.88
C SER A 121 -7.74 -1.54 -5.06
N MET A 122 -8.60 -2.41 -5.57
CA MET A 122 -8.95 -3.67 -4.94
C MET A 122 -8.92 -4.79 -5.98
N LEU A 123 -8.21 -5.86 -5.66
CA LEU A 123 -8.28 -7.13 -6.37
C LEU A 123 -9.08 -8.12 -5.55
N VAL A 124 -10.07 -8.73 -6.20
CA VAL A 124 -10.92 -9.77 -5.61
C VAL A 124 -10.74 -11.06 -6.41
N PRO A 125 -10.53 -12.23 -5.78
CA PRO A 125 -10.43 -13.51 -6.47
C PRO A 125 -11.71 -13.89 -7.22
N GLU A 126 -11.57 -14.61 -8.34
CA GLU A 126 -12.73 -15.05 -9.15
C GLU A 126 -13.70 -15.95 -8.38
N SER A 127 -13.19 -16.86 -7.53
CA SER A 127 -14.03 -17.71 -6.68
C SER A 127 -14.93 -16.89 -5.76
N PHE A 128 -14.39 -15.82 -5.15
CA PHE A 128 -15.17 -14.91 -4.31
C PHE A 128 -16.22 -14.14 -5.12
N LYS A 129 -15.86 -13.65 -6.31
CA LYS A 129 -16.81 -12.94 -7.19
C LYS A 129 -18.01 -13.82 -7.55
N GLN A 130 -17.76 -15.08 -7.85
CA GLN A 130 -18.80 -16.07 -8.20
C GLN A 130 -19.66 -16.43 -7.01
N GLN A 131 -19.05 -16.58 -5.82
CA GLN A 131 -19.76 -16.92 -4.59
C GLN A 131 -20.59 -15.76 -4.03
N PHE A 132 -20.13 -14.52 -4.20
CA PHE A 132 -20.76 -13.32 -3.63
C PHE A 132 -21.09 -12.25 -4.68
N PRO A 133 -21.95 -12.54 -5.67
CA PRO A 133 -22.25 -11.61 -6.77
C PRO A 133 -22.90 -10.31 -6.30
N GLN A 134 -23.69 -10.34 -5.22
CA GLN A 134 -24.30 -9.14 -4.65
C GLN A 134 -23.26 -8.20 -4.01
N VAL A 135 -22.22 -8.75 -3.37
CA VAL A 135 -21.10 -7.95 -2.84
C VAL A 135 -20.39 -7.24 -3.98
N MET A 136 -20.14 -7.94 -5.08
CA MET A 136 -19.52 -7.34 -6.28
C MET A 136 -20.39 -6.25 -6.92
N LYS A 137 -21.72 -6.43 -6.93
CA LYS A 137 -22.64 -5.37 -7.39
C LYS A 137 -22.55 -4.12 -6.52
N ASN A 138 -22.48 -4.28 -5.20
CA ASN A 138 -22.34 -3.17 -4.27
C ASN A 138 -20.98 -2.47 -4.42
N LEU A 139 -19.89 -3.23 -4.57
CA LEU A 139 -18.55 -2.67 -4.80
C LEU A 139 -18.51 -1.84 -6.10
N LYS A 140 -19.07 -2.36 -7.20
CA LYS A 140 -19.18 -1.62 -8.47
C LYS A 140 -20.05 -0.37 -8.36
N HIS A 141 -21.11 -0.41 -7.58
CA HIS A 141 -21.93 0.76 -7.32
C HIS A 141 -21.17 1.84 -6.53
N ASN A 142 -20.38 1.41 -5.54
CA ASN A 142 -19.60 2.30 -4.69
C ASN A 142 -18.36 2.87 -5.39
N GLU A 143 -17.84 2.22 -6.43
CA GLU A 143 -16.74 2.73 -7.26
C GLU A 143 -17.02 4.16 -7.74
N GLN A 144 -18.25 4.45 -8.16
CA GLN A 144 -18.68 5.77 -8.63
C GLN A 144 -18.92 6.77 -7.49
N SER A 145 -19.09 6.31 -6.25
CA SER A 145 -19.31 7.15 -5.07
C SER A 145 -18.01 7.49 -4.34
N MET A 146 -16.92 6.73 -4.57
CA MET A 146 -15.63 6.94 -3.91
C MET A 146 -14.91 8.23 -4.33
N GLU A 147 -15.38 8.93 -5.38
CA GLU A 147 -14.99 10.33 -5.64
C GLU A 147 -15.35 11.27 -4.47
N ASN A 148 -16.25 10.86 -3.55
CA ASN A 148 -16.74 11.69 -2.44
C ASN A 148 -16.28 11.23 -1.03
N ILE A 149 -15.48 10.17 -0.89
CA ILE A 149 -15.07 9.65 0.43
C ILE A 149 -13.62 10.06 0.79
N TYR A 150 -13.52 10.94 1.78
CA TYR A 150 -12.28 11.29 2.48
C TYR A 150 -11.77 10.09 3.31
N CYS A 151 -11.11 9.11 2.68
CA CYS A 151 -10.48 7.99 3.41
C CYS A 151 -9.09 8.40 3.91
N GLN A 152 -9.01 8.93 5.13
CA GLN A 152 -7.76 9.35 5.77
C GLN A 152 -7.07 8.17 6.50
N ARG A 153 -6.13 7.47 5.85
CA ARG A 153 -4.81 6.94 6.36
C ARG A 153 -4.27 5.78 5.50
N GLU A 154 -3.00 5.85 5.06
CA GLU A 154 -2.43 4.88 4.09
C GLU A 154 -2.53 3.49 4.72
N CYS A 155 -3.30 2.60 4.11
CA CYS A 155 -3.63 1.30 4.69
C CYS A 155 -3.72 0.26 3.57
N PHE A 156 -2.81 -0.70 3.52
CA PHE A 156 -3.08 -1.90 2.74
C PHE A 156 -4.08 -2.74 3.54
N ILE A 157 -5.29 -2.98 3.03
CA ILE A 157 -6.29 -3.81 3.73
C ILE A 157 -6.34 -5.18 3.02
N TYR A 158 -5.89 -6.24 3.70
CA TYR A 158 -5.93 -7.59 3.18
C TYR A 158 -7.01 -8.41 3.88
N HIS A 159 -7.90 -9.04 3.11
CA HIS A 159 -8.82 -10.04 3.66
C HIS A 159 -8.68 -11.33 2.86
N LYS A 160 -8.19 -12.39 3.50
CA LYS A 160 -8.27 -13.73 2.93
C LYS A 160 -9.68 -14.29 3.14
N VAL A 161 -10.25 -14.84 2.07
CA VAL A 161 -11.55 -15.52 2.08
C VAL A 161 -11.29 -17.02 2.08
#